data_AF-A0A2D9RTH6-F1
#
_entry.id   AF-A0A2D9RTH6-F1
#
_cell.length_a   1.000
_cell.length_b   1.000
_cell.length_c   1.000
_cell.angle_alpha   90.00
_cell.angle_beta   90.00
_cell.angle_gamma   90.00
#
_symmetry.space_group_name_H-M   'P 1'
#
loop_
_entity.id
_entity.type
_entity.pdbx_description
1 polymer ?
#
loop_
_entity_poly.entity_id
_entity_poly.type
_entity_poly.pdbx_seq_one_letter_code
_entity_poly.pdbx_strand_id
1 'polypeptide(L)'
;MFKPKNTYGSRTKRGVAKLDQKLKAKLKNITQEILDSINVEELTRTQKVQLLKTSLAYLLPKEYINDTYINEDVPLFVDEPPVVIAFDNVEQRKLYDAAT
;
A
#
# COMPACT_ATOMS: atom_id res chain seq x y z
N MET A 1 -2.74 27.98 19.76
CA MET A 1 -1.29 27.65 19.74
C MET A 1 -1.06 26.36 20.52
N PHE A 2 -0.44 25.34 19.92
CA PHE A 2 -0.14 24.08 20.62
C PHE A 2 1.01 24.28 21.63
N LYS A 3 0.84 23.80 22.86
CA LYS A 3 1.86 23.93 23.90
C LYS A 3 3.02 22.94 23.63
N PRO A 4 4.30 23.39 23.61
CA PRO A 4 5.43 22.47 23.56
C PRO A 4 5.43 21.58 24.82
N LYS A 5 5.63 20.26 24.64
CA LYS A 5 5.45 19.19 25.66
C LYS A 5 4.02 18.83 26.05
N ASN A 6 3.04 19.06 25.18
CA ASN A 6 1.70 18.50 25.35
C ASN A 6 1.73 16.95 25.31
N THR A 7 1.27 16.28 26.38
CA THR A 7 1.17 14.82 26.49
C THR A 7 -0.26 14.28 26.26
N TYR A 8 -1.24 15.14 25.98
CA TYR A 8 -2.60 14.73 25.61
C TYR A 8 -2.56 13.85 24.35
N GLY A 9 -3.13 12.64 24.43
CA GLY A 9 -3.09 11.63 23.35
C GLY A 9 -2.08 10.50 23.55
N SER A 10 -0.97 10.73 24.26
CA SER A 10 0.07 9.71 24.52
C SER A 10 -0.39 8.57 25.44
N ARG A 11 -1.47 8.78 26.19
CA ARG A 11 -2.09 7.78 27.08
C ARG A 11 -3.35 7.12 26.49
N THR A 12 -3.78 7.50 25.28
CA THR A 12 -4.97 6.91 24.63
C THR A 12 -4.64 5.59 23.93
N LYS A 13 -5.63 4.88 23.36
CA LYS A 13 -5.43 3.65 22.56
C LYS A 13 -4.31 3.77 21.50
N ARG A 14 -4.00 4.98 21.03
CA ARG A 14 -2.92 5.25 20.06
C ARG A 14 -1.52 5.37 20.70
N GLY A 15 -1.41 5.56 22.02
CA GLY A 15 -0.15 5.84 22.71
C GLY A 15 0.27 4.82 23.79
N VAL A 16 -0.62 3.93 24.25
CA VAL A 16 -0.26 2.87 25.23
C VAL A 16 -0.42 1.50 24.61
N ALA A 17 0.55 1.15 23.76
CA ALA A 17 0.78 -0.21 23.30
C ALA A 17 1.90 -0.88 24.13
N LYS A 18 2.04 -0.57 25.43
CA LYS A 18 3.13 -1.15 26.25
C LYS A 18 3.00 -2.66 26.46
N LEU A 19 1.77 -3.17 26.55
CA LEU A 19 1.50 -4.61 26.55
C LEU A 19 1.93 -5.25 25.23
N ASP A 20 1.62 -4.58 24.12
CA ASP A 20 2.00 -4.98 22.77
C ASP A 20 3.54 -4.98 22.59
N GLN A 21 4.25 -4.01 23.16
CA GLN A 21 5.72 -3.95 23.09
C GLN A 21 6.40 -5.12 23.81
N LYS A 22 5.97 -5.47 25.03
CA LYS A 22 6.54 -6.61 25.77
C LYS A 22 6.22 -7.94 25.08
N LEU A 23 4.99 -8.09 24.59
CA LEU A 23 4.58 -9.28 23.84
C LEU A 23 5.35 -9.41 22.53
N LYS A 24 5.48 -8.32 21.77
CA LYS A 24 6.25 -8.25 20.54
C LYS A 24 7.73 -8.56 20.76
N ALA A 25 8.32 -8.06 21.84
CA ALA A 25 9.70 -8.40 22.22
C ALA A 25 9.85 -9.90 22.53
N LYS A 26 8.90 -10.48 23.27
CA LYS A 26 8.92 -11.92 23.58
C LYS A 26 8.76 -12.77 22.31
N LEU A 27 7.82 -12.40 21.43
CA LEU A 27 7.62 -13.08 20.15
C LEU A 27 8.87 -12.98 19.28
N LYS A 28 9.50 -11.80 19.19
CA LYS A 28 10.75 -11.61 18.45
C LYS A 28 11.86 -12.53 18.96
N ASN A 29 12.03 -12.63 20.27
CA ASN A 29 13.05 -13.50 20.87
C ASN A 29 12.78 -14.98 20.54
N ILE A 30 11.55 -15.45 20.73
CA ILE A 30 11.16 -16.83 20.39
C ILE A 30 11.39 -17.11 18.91
N THR A 31 11.03 -16.16 18.03
CA THR A 31 11.27 -16.30 16.60
C THR A 31 12.77 -16.38 16.29
N GLN A 32 13.60 -15.58 16.95
CA GLN A 32 15.05 -15.63 16.75
C GLN A 32 15.63 -16.97 17.21
N GLU A 33 15.26 -17.46 18.39
CA GLU A 33 15.69 -18.76 18.91
C GLU A 33 15.28 -19.91 17.95
N ILE A 34 14.06 -19.86 17.41
CA ILE A 34 13.61 -20.84 16.42
C ILE A 34 14.45 -20.73 15.15
N LEU A 35 14.71 -19.53 14.63
CA LEU A 35 15.52 -19.35 13.43
C LEU A 35 16.95 -19.87 13.62
N ASP A 36 17.56 -19.60 14.77
CA ASP A 36 18.93 -20.03 15.10
C ASP A 36 19.03 -21.56 15.28
N SER A 37 17.93 -22.21 15.65
CA SER A 37 17.87 -23.67 15.83
C SER A 37 17.50 -24.45 14.57
N ILE A 38 17.11 -23.79 13.49
CA ILE A 38 16.82 -24.47 12.22
C ILE A 38 18.12 -24.95 11.58
N ASN A 39 18.36 -26.26 11.62
CA ASN A 39 19.37 -26.92 10.81
C ASN A 39 18.75 -27.40 9.48
N VAL A 40 19.12 -26.77 8.37
CA VAL A 40 18.57 -27.10 7.04
C VAL A 40 18.89 -28.54 6.64
N GLU A 41 20.00 -29.11 7.07
CA GLU A 41 20.40 -30.47 6.68
C GLU A 41 19.46 -31.53 7.25
N GLU A 42 18.96 -31.31 8.47
CA GLU A 42 18.06 -32.21 9.22
C GLU A 42 16.59 -32.12 8.77
N LEU A 43 16.24 -31.09 7.98
CA LEU A 43 14.87 -30.92 7.50
C LEU A 43 14.50 -31.95 6.42
N THR A 44 13.29 -32.48 6.52
CA THR A 44 12.68 -33.28 5.45
C THR A 44 12.48 -32.44 4.19
N ARG A 45 12.36 -33.10 3.03
CA ARG A 45 12.13 -32.43 1.74
C ARG A 45 10.93 -31.49 1.78
N THR A 46 9.84 -31.89 2.41
CA THR A 46 8.62 -31.07 2.52
C THR A 46 8.84 -29.83 3.39
N GLN A 47 9.55 -29.97 4.51
CA GLN A 47 9.91 -28.84 5.39
C GLN A 47 10.84 -27.85 4.68
N LYS A 48 11.81 -28.34 3.89
CA LYS A 48 12.68 -27.50 3.06
C LYS A 48 11.87 -26.68 2.04
N VAL A 49 10.93 -27.31 1.34
CA VAL A 49 10.05 -26.63 0.38
C VAL A 49 9.18 -25.59 1.08
N GLN A 50 8.66 -25.89 2.26
CA GLN A 50 7.84 -24.94 3.02
C GLN A 50 8.65 -23.74 3.50
N LEU A 51 9.86 -23.97 4.03
CA LEU A 51 10.78 -22.91 4.44
C LEU A 51 11.16 -22.02 3.25
N LEU A 52 11.45 -22.61 2.09
CA LEU A 52 11.76 -21.85 0.89
C LEU A 52 10.58 -20.95 0.47
N LYS A 53 9.36 -21.49 0.45
CA LYS A 53 8.15 -20.72 0.13
C LYS A 53 7.95 -19.53 1.07
N THR A 54 8.14 -19.72 2.37
CA THR A 54 7.97 -18.63 3.34
C THR A 54 9.08 -17.60 3.21
N SER A 55 10.34 -18.01 3.02
CA SER A 55 11.47 -17.09 2.81
C SER A 55 11.32 -16.25 1.55
N LEU A 56 10.83 -16.83 0.45
CA LEU A 56 10.63 -16.12 -0.82
C LEU A 56 9.71 -14.91 -0.66
N ALA A 57 8.67 -14.99 0.18
CA ALA A 57 7.75 -13.87 0.41
C ALA A 57 8.39 -12.65 1.09
N TYR A 58 9.56 -12.83 1.74
CA TYR A 58 10.31 -11.76 2.39
C TYR A 58 11.56 -11.34 1.61
N LEU A 59 12.12 -12.23 0.79
CA LEU A 59 13.29 -11.96 -0.05
C LEU A 59 12.92 -11.31 -1.38
N LEU A 60 11.79 -11.72 -1.97
CA LEU A 60 11.31 -11.14 -3.20
C LEU A 60 10.45 -9.92 -2.88
N PRO A 61 10.64 -8.80 -3.59
CA PRO A 61 9.69 -7.70 -3.53
C PRO A 61 8.33 -8.24 -3.95
N LYS A 62 7.27 -7.84 -3.24
CA LYS A 62 5.91 -8.13 -3.71
C LYS A 62 5.79 -7.55 -5.11
N GLU A 63 5.42 -8.38 -6.07
CA GLU A 63 5.10 -7.89 -7.40
C GLU A 63 3.99 -6.86 -7.25
N TYR A 64 4.28 -5.63 -7.66
CA TYR A 64 3.27 -4.60 -7.77
C TYR A 64 2.43 -4.99 -8.98
N ILE A 65 1.32 -5.68 -8.74
CA ILE A 65 0.31 -5.89 -9.76
C ILE A 65 -0.29 -4.52 -10.02
N ASN A 66 0.26 -3.82 -11.01
CA ASN A 66 -0.39 -2.68 -11.63
C ASN A 66 -1.53 -3.24 -12.48
N ASP A 67 -2.60 -3.69 -11.83
CA ASP A 67 -3.90 -3.72 -12.50
C ASP A 67 -4.24 -2.26 -12.76
N THR A 68 -3.78 -1.74 -13.91
CA THR A 68 -4.28 -0.50 -14.48
C THR A 68 -5.69 -0.75 -14.97
N TYR A 69 -6.58 -1.16 -14.08
CA TYR A 69 -8.00 -0.91 -14.29
C TYR A 69 -8.17 0.57 -14.00
N ILE A 70 -7.93 1.38 -15.03
CA ILE A 70 -8.29 2.78 -15.04
C ILE A 70 -9.82 2.76 -14.97
N ASN A 71 -10.39 2.76 -13.76
CA ASN A 71 -11.76 3.23 -13.58
C ASN A 71 -11.67 4.74 -13.82
N GLU A 72 -11.77 5.14 -15.08
CA GLU A 72 -12.11 6.51 -15.39
C GLU A 72 -13.47 6.75 -14.72
N ASP A 73 -13.57 7.79 -13.89
CA ASP A 73 -14.85 8.23 -13.32
C ASP A 73 -15.70 8.84 -14.45
N VAL A 74 -16.21 7.98 -15.33
CA VAL A 74 -17.15 8.35 -16.38
C VAL A 74 -18.56 8.41 -15.77
N PRO A 75 -19.30 9.51 -15.97
CA PRO A 75 -20.66 9.62 -15.49
C PRO A 75 -21.56 8.57 -16.16
N LEU A 76 -22.45 7.96 -15.38
CA LEU A 76 -23.33 6.83 -15.77
C LEU A 76 -24.27 7.10 -16.98
N PHE A 77 -24.42 8.36 -17.40
CA PHE A 77 -25.47 8.81 -18.34
C PHE A 77 -24.92 9.51 -19.59
N VAL A 78 -23.67 9.26 -19.93
CA VAL A 78 -23.06 9.80 -21.15
C VAL A 78 -22.78 8.63 -22.08
N ASP A 79 -23.70 8.39 -23.03
CA ASP A 79 -23.58 7.30 -24.01
C ASP A 79 -22.42 7.54 -25.00
N GLU A 80 -22.07 8.80 -25.25
CA GLU A 80 -20.96 9.20 -26.11
C GLU A 80 -20.09 10.26 -25.42
N PRO A 81 -18.75 10.11 -25.40
CA PRO A 81 -17.86 11.05 -24.74
C PRO A 81 -18.06 12.46 -25.31
N PRO A 82 -18.02 13.52 -24.47
CA PRO A 82 -18.21 14.87 -24.94
C PRO A 82 -17.14 15.22 -25.97
N VAL A 83 -17.56 15.78 -27.11
CA VAL A 83 -16.64 16.28 -28.12
C VAL A 83 -15.91 17.50 -27.55
N VAL A 84 -14.66 17.32 -27.16
CA VAL A 84 -13.80 18.40 -26.69
C VAL A 84 -13.32 19.18 -27.91
N ILE A 85 -13.90 20.36 -28.13
CA ILE A 85 -13.42 21.31 -29.14
C ILE A 85 -12.34 22.18 -28.47
N ALA A 86 -11.08 21.88 -28.75
CA ALA A 86 -9.96 22.71 -28.35
C ALA A 86 -9.68 23.76 -29.43
N PHE A 87 -9.53 25.01 -29.02
CA PHE A 87 -9.13 26.11 -29.89
C PHE A 87 -7.67 26.44 -29.63
N ASP A 88 -6.85 26.47 -30.69
CA ASP A 88 -5.44 26.84 -30.59
C ASP A 88 -5.27 28.35 -30.38
N ASN A 89 -6.28 29.15 -30.76
CA ASN A 89 -6.25 30.60 -30.60
C ASN A 89 -7.65 31.22 -30.37
N VAL A 90 -7.64 32.48 -29.94
CA VAL A 90 -8.86 33.23 -29.59
C VAL A 90 -9.72 33.54 -30.82
N GLU A 91 -9.12 33.68 -32.01
CA GLU A 91 -9.85 33.97 -33.24
C GLU A 91 -10.68 32.76 -33.71
N GLN A 92 -10.15 31.54 -33.60
CA GLN A 92 -10.87 30.30 -33.86
C GLN A 92 -12.09 30.16 -32.93
N ARG A 93 -11.94 30.54 -31.65
CA ARG A 93 -13.07 30.55 -30.71
C ARG A 93 -14.15 31.55 -31.13
N LYS A 94 -13.78 32.78 -31.51
CA LYS A 94 -14.75 33.80 -31.98
C LYS A 94 -15.49 33.36 -33.25
N LEU A 95 -14.81 32.68 -34.18
CA LEU A 95 -15.42 32.14 -35.39
C LEU A 95 -16.43 31.03 -35.07
N TYR A 96 -16.11 30.15 -34.13
CA TYR A 96 -17.02 29.10 -33.68
C TYR A 96 -18.27 29.69 -33.00
N ASP A 97 -18.08 30.65 -32.09
CA ASP A 97 -19.18 31.34 -31.39
C ASP A 97 -20.07 32.15 -32.36
N ALA A 98 -19.53 32.57 -33.51
CA ALA A 98 -20.30 33.25 -34.56
C ALA A 98 -21.02 32.28 -35.52
N ALA A 99 -20.59 31.01 -35.59
CA ALA A 99 -21.12 29.98 -36.48
C ALA A 99 -22.15 29.04 -35.80
N THR A 100 -22.25 29.10 -34.47
CA THR A 100 -23.15 28.31 -33.63
C THR A 100 -24.32 29.18 -33.16
#